data_AF-A0A0B2PDS4-F1
#
_entry.id   AF-A0A0B2PDS4-F1
#
_cell.length_a   1.000
_cell.length_b   1.000
_cell.length_c   1.000
_cell.angle_alpha   90.00
_cell.angle_beta   90.00
_cell.angle_gamma   90.00
#
_symmetry.space_group_name_H-M   'P 1'
#
loop_
_entity.id
_entity.type
_entity.pdbx_description
1 polymer ?
#
loop_
_entity_poly.entity_id
_entity_poly.type
_entity_poly.pdbx_seq_one_letter_code
_entity_poly.pdbx_strand_id
1 'polypeptide(L)'
;EEHKVPYATFMLQEEVENWWKFVKPTLVALGGMIPWNTFKDKFLDNYIPRDLRKRKAREFLDLKQGNMSVGEYTAKFNELLQYWPQYQDARNEEDLCAQFENGLQLEIQQAVSYMQ
;
A
#
# COMPACT_ATOMS: atom_id res chain seq x y z
N GLU A 1 -13.08 -4.59 -11.75
CA GLU A 1 -13.26 -4.67 -10.28
C GLU A 1 -13.88 -5.97 -9.79
N GLU A 2 -15.01 -6.41 -10.36
CA GLU A 2 -15.83 -7.52 -9.83
C GLU A 2 -15.11 -8.88 -9.74
N HIS A 3 -14.16 -9.15 -10.63
CA HIS A 3 -13.41 -10.42 -10.63
C HIS A 3 -12.12 -10.41 -9.80
N LYS A 4 -11.65 -9.25 -9.31
CA LYS A 4 -10.39 -9.16 -8.54
C LYS A 4 -10.42 -10.01 -7.28
N VAL A 5 -11.52 -9.95 -6.52
CA VAL A 5 -11.69 -10.74 -5.29
C VAL A 5 -11.76 -12.25 -5.59
N PRO A 6 -12.58 -12.73 -6.55
CA PRO A 6 -12.54 -14.13 -6.98
C PRO A 6 -11.14 -14.64 -7.34
N TYR A 7 -10.39 -13.90 -8.16
CA TYR A 7 -9.04 -14.32 -8.56
C TYR A 7 -8.06 -14.35 -7.38
N ALA A 8 -8.03 -13.30 -6.56
CA ALA A 8 -7.13 -13.27 -5.40
C ALA A 8 -7.45 -14.39 -4.39
N THR A 9 -8.73 -14.67 -4.18
CA THR A 9 -9.17 -15.68 -3.21
C THR A 9 -8.93 -17.11 -3.68
N PHE A 10 -8.85 -17.33 -4.99
CA PHE A 10 -8.44 -18.60 -5.59
C PHE A 10 -6.96 -18.91 -5.35
N MET A 11 -6.11 -17.88 -5.18
CA MET A 11 -4.68 -18.04 -4.92
C MET A 11 -4.36 -18.27 -3.43
N LEU A 12 -5.36 -18.18 -2.54
CA LEU A 12 -5.15 -18.43 -1.11
C LEU A 12 -5.01 -19.92 -0.86
N GLN A 13 -4.04 -20.29 -0.02
CA GLN A 13 -3.75 -21.68 0.32
C GLN A 13 -3.73 -21.86 1.84
N GLU A 14 -3.96 -23.10 2.28
CA GLU A 14 -3.81 -23.54 3.67
C GLU A 14 -4.63 -22.70 4.68
N GLU A 15 -3.96 -22.13 5.70
CA GLU A 15 -4.57 -21.32 6.75
C GLU A 15 -5.33 -20.11 6.18
N VAL A 16 -4.80 -19.53 5.10
CA VAL A 16 -5.35 -18.32 4.50
C VAL A 16 -6.66 -18.59 3.76
N GLU A 17 -6.77 -19.74 3.11
CA GLU A 17 -8.01 -20.22 2.50
C GLU A 17 -9.08 -20.47 3.57
N ASN A 18 -8.71 -21.12 4.68
CA ASN A 18 -9.61 -21.42 5.78
C ASN A 18 -10.15 -20.14 6.42
N TRP A 19 -9.28 -19.18 6.74
CA TRP A 19 -9.68 -17.86 7.22
C TRP A 19 -10.69 -17.18 6.28
N TRP A 20 -10.43 -17.21 4.97
CA TRP A 20 -11.32 -16.58 4.00
C TRP A 20 -12.70 -17.24 3.95
N LYS A 21 -12.80 -18.57 4.08
CA LYS A 21 -14.08 -19.30 4.17
C LYS A 21 -14.94 -18.83 5.35
N PHE A 22 -14.32 -18.45 6.48
CA PHE A 22 -15.04 -17.92 7.65
C PHE A 22 -15.43 -16.45 7.51
N VAL A 23 -14.56 -15.61 6.93
CA VAL A 23 -14.81 -14.17 6.81
C VAL A 23 -15.78 -13.84 5.68
N LYS A 24 -15.69 -14.52 4.53
CA LYS A 24 -16.46 -14.22 3.32
C LYS A 24 -17.98 -14.14 3.55
N PRO A 25 -18.64 -15.08 4.26
CA PRO A 25 -20.08 -15.00 4.51
C PRO A 25 -20.51 -13.72 5.24
N THR A 26 -19.71 -13.28 6.21
CA THR A 26 -20.00 -12.05 6.97
C THR A 26 -19.90 -10.78 6.11
N LEU A 27 -18.98 -10.76 5.15
CA LEU A 27 -18.80 -9.62 4.23
C LEU A 27 -19.89 -9.58 3.16
N VAL A 28 -20.34 -10.74 2.66
CA VAL A 28 -21.44 -10.84 1.68
C VAL A 28 -22.77 -10.40 2.31
N ALA A 29 -23.02 -10.75 3.58
CA ALA A 29 -24.23 -10.35 4.29
C ALA A 29 -24.39 -8.82 4.45
N LEU A 30 -23.29 -8.07 4.39
CA LEU A 30 -23.27 -6.61 4.56
C LEU A 30 -23.52 -5.82 3.26
N GLY A 31 -23.48 -6.45 2.08
CA GLY A 31 -23.58 -5.71 0.81
C GLY A 31 -23.60 -6.52 -0.49
N GLY A 32 -23.77 -7.84 -0.43
CA GLY A 32 -23.85 -8.74 -1.58
C GLY A 32 -22.50 -8.98 -2.26
N MET A 33 -21.93 -7.94 -2.87
CA MET A 33 -20.61 -7.98 -3.50
C MET A 33 -19.55 -7.45 -2.54
N ILE A 34 -18.39 -8.11 -2.46
CA ILE A 34 -17.24 -7.64 -1.68
C ILE A 34 -16.40 -6.73 -2.56
N PRO A 35 -16.32 -5.41 -2.28
CA PRO A 35 -15.41 -4.52 -3.00
C PRO A 35 -13.95 -4.95 -2.80
N TRP A 36 -13.11 -4.72 -3.83
CA TRP A 36 -11.69 -5.05 -3.76
C TRP A 36 -10.97 -4.43 -2.55
N ASN A 37 -11.29 -3.17 -2.23
CA ASN A 37 -10.72 -2.48 -1.07
C ASN A 37 -11.11 -3.15 0.25
N THR A 38 -12.37 -3.57 0.42
CA THR A 38 -12.81 -4.30 1.62
C THR A 38 -12.07 -5.63 1.80
N PHE A 39 -11.83 -6.36 0.71
CA PHE A 39 -11.01 -7.58 0.75
C PHE A 39 -9.58 -7.27 1.21
N LYS A 40 -8.91 -6.29 0.58
CA LYS A 40 -7.55 -5.87 0.96
C LYS A 40 -7.48 -5.48 2.42
N ASP A 41 -8.40 -4.63 2.89
CA ASP A 41 -8.39 -4.14 4.27
C ASP A 41 -8.52 -5.29 5.28
N LYS A 42 -9.46 -6.23 5.05
CA LYS A 42 -9.62 -7.41 5.93
C LYS A 42 -8.43 -8.35 5.88
N PHE A 43 -7.86 -8.56 4.71
CA PHE A 43 -6.68 -9.39 4.53
C PHE A 43 -5.48 -8.80 5.29
N LEU A 44 -5.20 -7.51 5.09
CA LEU A 44 -4.12 -6.81 5.76
C LEU A 44 -4.35 -6.72 7.27
N ASP A 45 -5.59 -6.54 7.73
CA ASP A 45 -5.92 -6.54 9.15
C ASP A 45 -5.61 -7.88 9.83
N ASN A 46 -5.82 -9.00 9.13
CA ASN A 46 -5.62 -10.33 9.69
C ASN A 46 -4.15 -10.79 9.63
N TYR A 47 -3.45 -10.48 8.54
CA TYR A 47 -2.09 -11.00 8.28
C TYR A 47 -0.97 -10.00 8.50
N ILE A 48 -1.26 -8.69 8.51
CA ILE A 48 -0.28 -7.65 8.81
C ILE A 48 -0.61 -7.00 10.16
N PRO A 49 0.14 -7.34 11.23
CA PRO A 49 -0.07 -6.77 12.55
C PRO A 49 -0.15 -5.23 12.50
N ARG A 50 -1.09 -4.66 13.26
CA ARG A 50 -1.27 -3.20 13.34
C ARG A 50 0.03 -2.48 13.70
N ASP A 51 0.84 -3.06 14.58
CA ASP A 51 2.12 -2.48 14.99
C ASP A 51 3.17 -2.49 13.89
N LEU A 52 3.15 -3.52 13.02
CA LEU A 52 4.00 -3.55 11.84
C LEU A 52 3.58 -2.46 10.84
N ARG A 53 2.27 -2.30 10.58
CA ARG A 53 1.76 -1.22 9.74
C ARG A 53 2.15 0.15 10.29
N LYS A 54 1.93 0.42 11.58
CA LYS A 54 2.32 1.69 12.22
C LYS A 54 3.82 1.99 12.09
N ARG A 55 4.66 0.97 12.29
CA ARG A 55 6.12 1.09 12.16
C ARG A 55 6.52 1.43 10.73
N LYS A 56 6.00 0.70 9.76
CA LYS A 56 6.24 0.96 8.35
C LYS A 56 5.74 2.37 7.96
N ALA A 57 4.62 2.84 8.55
CA ALA A 57 4.06 4.16 8.23
C ALA A 57 5.03 5.27 8.63
N ARG A 58 5.59 5.10 9.83
CA ARG A 58 6.64 5.99 10.33
C ARG A 58 7.88 5.93 9.45
N GLU A 59 8.34 4.73 9.09
CA GLU A 59 9.46 4.57 8.14
C GLU A 59 9.22 5.28 6.81
N PHE A 60 7.98 5.30 6.31
CA PHE A 60 7.61 5.97 5.07
C PHE A 60 7.56 7.50 5.20
N LEU A 61 6.95 8.01 6.26
CA LEU A 61 6.86 9.45 6.53
C LEU A 61 8.24 10.07 6.78
N ASP A 62 9.11 9.31 7.46
CA ASP A 62 10.47 9.74 7.78
C ASP A 62 11.47 9.42 6.64
N LEU A 63 11.00 8.83 5.52
CA LEU A 63 11.87 8.44 4.42
C LEU A 63 12.45 9.70 3.74
N LYS A 64 13.77 9.82 3.80
CA LYS A 64 14.56 10.80 3.04
C LYS A 64 15.60 10.05 2.21
N GLN A 65 15.95 10.59 1.04
CA GLN A 65 17.01 10.06 0.19
C GLN A 65 18.31 9.94 0.99
N GLY A 66 18.65 10.93 1.82
CA GLY A 66 19.84 10.87 2.66
C GLY A 66 21.09 10.62 1.81
N ASN A 67 21.89 9.60 2.11
CA ASN A 67 23.06 9.24 1.28
C ASN A 67 22.75 8.19 0.20
N MET A 68 21.48 7.79 0.03
CA MET A 68 21.08 6.82 -0.98
C MET A 68 21.15 7.44 -2.37
N SER A 69 21.47 6.62 -3.36
CA SER A 69 21.18 6.96 -4.75
C SER A 69 19.67 7.14 -4.96
N VAL A 70 19.28 7.89 -5.98
CA VAL A 70 17.85 8.04 -6.34
C VAL A 70 17.21 6.66 -6.61
N GLY A 71 17.95 5.73 -7.21
CA GLY A 71 17.45 4.36 -7.45
C GLY A 71 17.15 3.60 -6.16
N GLU A 72 18.06 3.64 -5.18
CA GLU A 72 17.86 3.01 -3.87
C GLU A 72 16.71 3.66 -3.07
N TYR A 73 16.62 4.99 -3.12
CA TYR A 73 15.52 5.73 -2.51
C TYR A 73 14.18 5.32 -3.13
N THR A 74 14.09 5.27 -4.47
CA THR A 74 12.88 4.84 -5.19
C THR A 74 12.50 3.40 -4.85
N ALA A 75 13.47 2.49 -4.80
CA ALA A 75 13.21 1.10 -4.41
C ALA A 75 12.60 1.02 -3.01
N LYS A 76 13.17 1.75 -2.05
CA LYS A 76 12.68 1.78 -0.66
C LYS A 76 11.32 2.48 -0.52
N PHE A 77 11.09 3.55 -1.28
CA PHE A 77 9.79 4.22 -1.34
C PHE A 77 8.71 3.24 -1.82
N ASN A 78 8.96 2.51 -2.91
CA ASN A 78 8.03 1.53 -3.46
C ASN A 78 7.80 0.34 -2.51
N GLU A 79 8.85 -0.16 -1.85
CA GLU A 79 8.73 -1.22 -0.84
C GLU A 79 7.78 -0.80 0.29
N LEU A 80 7.96 0.40 0.83
CA LEU A 80 7.11 0.91 1.91
C LEU A 80 5.68 1.18 1.43
N LEU A 81 5.50 1.64 0.20
CA LEU A 81 4.18 1.89 -0.39
C LEU A 81 3.32 0.62 -0.44
N GLN A 82 3.91 -0.58 -0.53
CA GLN A 82 3.18 -1.87 -0.52
C GLN A 82 2.39 -2.10 0.77
N TYR A 83 2.77 -1.46 1.88
CA TYR A 83 2.07 -1.55 3.16
C TYR A 83 0.86 -0.62 3.27
N TRP A 84 0.63 0.26 2.28
CA TRP A 84 -0.58 1.09 2.15
C TRP A 84 -1.30 0.92 0.82
N PRO A 85 -1.97 -0.22 0.57
CA PRO A 85 -2.75 -0.42 -0.64
C PRO A 85 -3.94 0.54 -0.81
N GLN A 86 -4.31 1.28 0.24
CA GLN A 86 -5.29 2.37 0.17
C GLN A 86 -4.69 3.72 -0.27
N TYR A 87 -3.37 3.91 -0.12
CA TYR A 87 -2.70 5.12 -0.60
C TYR A 87 -2.31 5.00 -2.08
N GLN A 88 -2.17 3.80 -2.62
CA GLN A 88 -1.91 3.53 -4.05
C GLN A 88 -3.12 3.79 -4.98
N ASP A 89 -4.18 4.43 -4.49
CA ASP A 89 -5.30 4.86 -5.32
C ASP A 89 -4.90 6.12 -6.11
N ALA A 90 -5.31 6.25 -7.36
CA ALA A 90 -5.02 7.40 -8.22
C ALA A 90 -5.43 8.74 -7.58
N ARG A 91 -6.40 8.71 -6.66
CA ARG A 91 -6.84 9.88 -5.88
C ARG A 91 -5.77 10.47 -4.97
N ASN A 92 -4.73 9.71 -4.61
CA ASN A 92 -3.63 10.19 -3.76
C ASN A 92 -2.32 10.32 -4.55
N GLU A 93 -2.37 10.27 -5.89
CA GLU A 93 -1.17 10.33 -6.73
C GLU A 93 -0.41 11.64 -6.54
N GLU A 94 -1.11 12.78 -6.45
CA GLU A 94 -0.51 14.09 -6.17
C GLU A 94 0.21 14.12 -4.80
N ASP A 95 -0.45 13.60 -3.75
CA ASP A 95 0.14 13.51 -2.41
C ASP A 95 1.37 12.59 -2.39
N LEU A 96 1.33 11.48 -3.15
CA LEU A 96 2.45 10.55 -3.28
C LEU A 96 3.63 11.17 -4.03
N CYS A 97 3.37 11.90 -5.11
CA CYS A 97 4.39 12.64 -5.84
C CYS A 97 5.03 13.71 -4.94
N ALA A 98 4.22 14.51 -4.24
CA ALA A 98 4.72 15.51 -3.30
C ALA A 98 5.56 14.88 -2.19
N GLN A 99 5.13 13.75 -1.61
CA GLN A 99 5.92 13.04 -0.59
C GLN A 99 7.24 12.52 -1.15
N PHE A 100 7.24 11.97 -2.37
CA PHE A 100 8.44 11.48 -3.04
C PHE A 100 9.44 12.62 -3.29
N GLU A 101 8.99 13.73 -3.87
CA GLU A 101 9.81 14.91 -4.16
C GLU A 101 10.38 15.52 -2.87
N ASN A 102 9.54 15.71 -1.84
CA ASN A 102 9.96 16.25 -0.54
C ASN A 102 10.97 15.36 0.20
N GLY A 103 11.08 14.08 -0.17
CA GLY A 103 12.08 13.17 0.37
C GLY A 103 13.42 13.18 -0.36
N LEU A 104 13.50 13.75 -1.58
CA LEU A 104 14.77 13.86 -2.33
C LEU A 104 15.78 14.80 -1.65
N GLN A 105 17.05 14.67 -2.03
CA GLN A 105 18.08 15.64 -1.66
C GLN A 105 17.79 17.03 -2.28
N LEU A 106 18.19 18.08 -1.56
CA LEU A 106 17.89 19.47 -1.94
C LEU A 106 18.37 19.81 -3.35
N GLU A 107 19.55 19.33 -3.73
CA GLU A 107 20.16 19.57 -5.04
C GLU A 107 19.29 18.99 -6.18
N ILE A 108 18.67 17.84 -5.94
CA ILE A 108 17.78 17.17 -6.90
C ILE A 108 16.40 17.84 -6.88
N GLN A 109 15.88 18.18 -5.71
CA GLN A 109 14.61 18.93 -5.58
C GLN A 109 14.67 20.24 -6.36
N GLN A 110 15.76 20.99 -6.22
CA GLN A 110 15.97 22.23 -6.96
C GLN A 110 15.97 21.96 -8.47
N ALA A 111 16.73 20.97 -8.95
CA ALA A 111 16.77 20.64 -10.37
C ALA A 111 15.38 20.24 -10.93
N VAL A 112 14.59 19.48 -10.17
CA VAL A 112 13.23 19.08 -10.56
C VAL A 112 12.28 20.27 -10.57
N SER A 113 12.33 21.13 -9.54
CA SER A 113 11.51 22.36 -9.46
C SER A 113 11.83 23.36 -10.56
N TYR A 114 13.07 23.40 -11.07
CA TYR A 114 13.45 24.26 -12.21
C TYR A 114 12.94 23.74 -13.56
N MET A 115 12.50 22.47 -13.65
CA MET A 115 12.03 21.84 -14.89
C MET A 115 10.49 21.78 -15.03
N GLN A 116 9.74 22.16 -13.99
CA GLN A 116 8.27 22.23 -13.97
C GLN A 116 7.79 23.65 -14.29
#